data_AF-A0A7W9UUU1-F1
#
_entry.id   AF-A0A7W9UUU1-F1
#
_cell.length_a   1.000
_cell.length_b   1.000
_cell.length_c   1.000
_cell.angle_alpha   90.00
_cell.angle_beta   90.00
_cell.angle_gamma   90.00
#
_symmetry.space_group_name_H-M   'P 1'
#
loop_
_entity.id
_entity.type
_entity.pdbx_description
1 polymer ?
#
loop_
_entity_poly.entity_id
_entity_poly.type
_entity_poly.pdbx_seq_one_letter_code
_entity_poly.pdbx_strand_id
1 'polypeptide(L)' 'MTRPWELARDERKGDKEAAKRLDAVFVTLVTACLVLADELLPFVPDAATRITERLTAVEGRLPAAEPLFPRLREATRPA' A
#
# COMPACT_ATOMS: atom_id res chain seq x y z
N MET A 1 1.38 17.07 7.85
CA MET A 1 1.30 15.68 7.36
C MET A 1 -0.16 15.28 7.21
N THR A 2 -0.54 14.69 6.09
CA THR A 2 -1.89 14.18 5.83
C THR A 2 -2.12 12.95 6.71
N ARG A 3 -3.09 13.00 7.62
CA ARG A 3 -3.44 11.90 8.55
C ARG A 3 -4.67 11.16 8.00
N PRO A 4 -4.52 10.21 7.05
CA PRO A 4 -5.66 9.63 6.32
C PRO A 4 -6.67 8.92 7.24
N TRP A 5 -6.24 8.40 8.39
CA TRP A 5 -7.14 7.81 9.40
C TRP A 5 -8.09 8.84 10.04
N GLU A 6 -7.70 10.12 10.13
CA GLU A 6 -8.60 11.19 10.58
C GLU A 6 -9.61 11.55 9.48
N LEU A 7 -9.16 11.64 8.22
CA LEU A 7 -10.05 11.87 7.07
C LEU A 7 -11.10 10.77 6.93
N ALA A 8 -10.69 9.50 7.06
CA ALA A 8 -11.61 8.36 7.04
C ALA A 8 -12.61 8.38 8.21
N ARG A 9 -12.19 8.89 9.38
CA ARG A 9 -13.12 9.07 10.51
C ARG A 9 -14.17 10.12 10.19
N ASP A 10 -13.80 11.22 9.55
CA ASP A 10 -14.72 12.32 9.28
C ASP A 10 -15.61 12.04 8.05
N GLU A 11 -15.10 11.32 7.04
CA GLU A 11 -15.91 10.68 5.99
C GLU A 11 -17.03 9.82 6.59
N ARG A 12 -16.71 8.95 7.56
CA ARG A 12 -17.72 8.10 8.23
C ARG A 12 -18.78 8.90 8.99
N LYS A 13 -18.51 10.16 9.33
CA LYS A 13 -19.50 11.10 9.91
C LYS A 13 -20.31 11.85 8.84
N GLY A 14 -20.07 11.58 7.55
CA GLY A 14 -20.78 12.17 6.42
C GLY A 14 -20.06 13.36 5.75
N ASP A 15 -18.81 13.65 6.11
CA ASP A 15 -18.06 14.75 5.48
C ASP A 15 -17.60 14.34 4.06
N LYS A 16 -18.23 14.95 3.05
CA LYS A 16 -17.96 14.68 1.63
C LYS A 16 -16.64 15.26 1.14
N GLU A 17 -16.15 16.35 1.72
CA GLU A 17 -14.84 16.91 1.35
C GLU A 17 -13.71 16.08 1.96
N ALA A 18 -13.91 15.57 3.18
CA ALA A 18 -13.02 14.56 3.76
C ALA A 18 -12.93 13.30 2.89
N ALA A 19 -14.07 12.82 2.36
CA ALA A 19 -14.11 11.68 1.43
C ALA A 19 -13.28 11.93 0.16
N LYS A 20 -13.51 13.04 -0.54
CA LYS A 20 -12.73 13.42 -1.74
C LYS A 20 -11.24 13.52 -1.46
N ARG A 21 -10.88 14.11 -0.31
CA ARG A 21 -9.48 14.25 0.09
C ARG A 21 -8.85 12.91 0.43
N LEU A 22 -9.61 12.01 1.05
CA LEU A 22 -9.17 10.65 1.34
C LEU A 22 -8.91 9.86 0.05
N ASP A 23 -9.82 9.94 -0.93
CA ASP A 23 -9.66 9.32 -2.24
C ASP A 23 -8.40 9.82 -2.96
N ALA A 24 -8.18 11.14 -2.97
CA ALA A 24 -6.97 11.72 -3.57
C ALA A 24 -5.68 11.24 -2.90
N VAL A 25 -5.69 11.08 -1.58
CA VAL A 25 -4.56 10.50 -0.83
C VAL A 25 -4.34 9.05 -1.23
N PHE A 26 -5.39 8.22 -1.28
CA PHE A 26 -5.24 6.82 -1.67
C PHE A 26 -4.77 6.63 -3.10
N VAL A 27 -5.32 7.38 -4.06
CA VAL A 27 -4.85 7.38 -5.45
C VAL A 27 -3.36 7.71 -5.50
N THR A 28 -2.94 8.78 -4.82
CA THR A 28 -1.53 9.19 -4.77
C THR A 28 -0.63 8.09 -4.20
N LEU A 29 -1.05 7.44 -3.10
CA LEU A 29 -0.28 6.38 -2.47
C LEU A 29 -0.17 5.14 -3.36
N VAL A 30 -1.26 4.71 -3.99
CA VAL A 30 -1.25 3.56 -4.91
C VAL A 30 -0.34 3.85 -6.10
N THR A 31 -0.47 5.02 -6.73
CA THR A 31 0.39 5.42 -7.84
C THR A 31 1.86 5.48 -7.45
N ALA A 32 2.18 6.08 -6.30
CA ALA A 32 3.56 6.16 -5.83
C ALA A 32 4.16 4.76 -5.59
N CYS A 33 3.40 3.84 -5.00
CA CYS A 33 3.86 2.47 -4.80
C CYS A 33 4.06 1.69 -6.11
N LEU A 34 3.24 1.92 -7.14
CA LEU A 34 3.42 1.32 -8.47
C LEU A 34 4.68 1.87 -9.15
N VAL A 35 4.97 3.16 -9.03
CA VAL A 35 6.24 3.75 -9.49
C VAL A 35 7.42 3.10 -8.76
N LEU A 36 7.33 2.96 -7.43
CA LEU A 36 8.38 2.28 -6.66
C LEU A 36 8.57 0.83 -7.12
N ALA A 37 7.52 0.10 -7.49
CA ALA A 37 7.66 -1.27 -7.97
C ALA A 37 8.49 -1.34 -9.28
N ASP A 38 8.26 -0.42 -10.21
CA ASP A 38 9.03 -0.32 -11.46
C ASP A 38 10.51 -0.02 -11.19
N GLU A 39 10.79 0.97 -10.34
CA GLU A 39 12.15 1.36 -9.95
C GLU A 39 12.89 0.26 -9.17
N LEU A 40 12.15 -0.58 -8.42
CA LEU A 40 12.72 -1.68 -7.64
C LEU A 40 13.01 -2.94 -8.48
N LEU A 41 12.42 -3.06 -9.67
CA LEU A 41 12.55 -4.23 -10.55
C LEU A 41 14.01 -4.67 -10.80
N PRO A 42 14.99 -3.79 -11.10
CA PRO A 42 16.38 -4.21 -11.34
C PRO A 42 17.14 -4.67 -10.08
N PHE A 43 16.65 -4.36 -8.88
CA PHE A 43 17.35 -4.66 -7.62
C PHE A 43 16.70 -5.78 -6.81
N VAL A 44 15.37 -5.78 -6.73
CA VAL A 44 14.58 -6.70 -5.91
C VAL A 44 13.31 -7.14 -6.67
N PRO A 45 13.46 -7.89 -7.79
CA PRO A 45 12.36 -8.22 -8.69
C PRO A 45 11.19 -8.95 -8.02
N ASP A 46 11.48 -9.80 -7.03
CA ASP A 46 10.45 -10.49 -6.25
C ASP A 46 9.58 -9.52 -5.43
N ALA A 47 10.20 -8.49 -4.84
CA ALA A 47 9.48 -7.48 -4.08
C ALA A 47 8.67 -6.57 -5.00
N ALA A 48 9.23 -6.18 -6.15
CA ALA A 48 8.53 -5.42 -7.18
C ALA A 48 7.26 -6.15 -7.66
N THR A 49 7.38 -7.44 -7.99
CA THR A 49 6.24 -8.28 -8.40
C THR A 49 5.16 -8.31 -7.32
N ARG A 50 5.52 -8.56 -6.06
CA ARG A 50 4.56 -8.58 -4.95
C ARG A 50 3.85 -7.24 -4.76
N ILE A 51 4.54 -6.11 -4.89
CA ILE A 51 3.91 -4.79 -4.82
C ILE A 51 2.87 -4.63 -5.94
N THR A 52 3.27 -4.92 -7.18
CA THR A 52 2.41 -4.79 -8.37
C THR A 52 1.16 -5.67 -8.27
N GLU A 53 1.31 -6.93 -7.88
CA GLU A 53 0.17 -7.86 -7.70
C GLU A 53 -0.83 -7.35 -6.66
N ARG A 54 -0.34 -6.79 -5.54
CA ARG A 54 -1.20 -6.27 -4.45
C ARG A 54 -1.88 -4.95 -4.77
N LEU A 55 -1.36 -4.20 -5.74
CA LEU A 55 -1.88 -2.89 -6.14
C LEU A 55 -2.57 -2.91 -7.50
N THR A 56 -2.65 -4.07 -8.15
CA THR A 56 -3.45 -4.27 -9.35
C THR A 56 -4.87 -4.67 -8.96
N ALA A 57 -5.85 -3.83 -9.30
CA ALA A 57 -7.24 -4.12 -9.00
C ALA A 57 -7.79 -5.24 -9.88
N VAL A 58 -8.51 -6.18 -9.28
CA VAL A 58 -9.32 -7.20 -9.96
C VAL A 58 -10.78 -6.82 -9.75
N GLU A 59 -11.54 -6.65 -10.84
CA GLU A 59 -12.94 -6.19 -10.79
C GLU A 59 -13.13 -4.88 -10.01
N GLY A 60 -12.17 -3.96 -10.13
CA GLY A 60 -12.21 -2.66 -9.45
C GLY A 60 -11.92 -2.71 -7.95
N ARG A 61 -11.46 -3.85 -7.42
CA ARG A 61 -11.03 -3.98 -6.02
C ARG A 61 -9.59 -4.44 -5.92
N LEU A 62 -8.86 -3.85 -4.98
CA LEU A 62 -7.54 -4.35 -4.62
C LEU A 62 -7.66 -5.70 -3.89
N PRO A 63 -6.67 -6.59 -4.05
CA PRO A 63 -6.53 -7.78 -3.21
C PRO A 63 -6.48 -7.44 -1.71
N ALA A 64 -6.69 -8.44 -0.87
CA ALA A 64 -6.53 -8.29 0.57
C ALA A 64 -5.10 -7.83 0.92
N ALA A 65 -5.01 -6.86 1.83
CA ALA A 65 -3.75 -6.32 2.29
C ALA A 65 -2.96 -7.38 3.08
N GLU A 66 -1.72 -7.62 2.66
CA GLU A 66 -0.79 -8.53 3.33
C GLU A 66 0.57 -7.85 3.54
N PRO A 67 1.30 -8.18 4.62
CA PRO A 67 2.66 -7.66 4.83
C PRO A 67 3.60 -8.04 3.68
N LEU A 68 4.21 -7.03 3.03
CA LEU A 68 5.11 -7.26 1.90
C LEU A 68 6.48 -7.82 2.32
N PHE A 69 7.01 -7.34 3.45
CA PHE A 69 8.34 -7.71 3.94
C PHE A 69 8.22 -8.44 5.28
N PRO A 70 8.51 -9.76 5.33
CA PRO A 70 8.55 -10.47 6.59
C PRO A 70 9.72 -9.94 7.43
N ARG A 71 9.50 -9.89 8.75
CA ARG A 71 10.57 -9.54 9.69
C ARG A 71 11.64 -10.63 9.66
N LEU A 72 12.89 -10.25 9.43
CA LEU A 72 14.03 -11.14 9.59
C LEU A 72 14.12 -11.59 11.05
N ARG A 73 14.25 -12.89 11.26
CA ARG A 73 14.54 -13.48 12.57
C ARG A 73 15.99 -13.93 12.57
N GLU A 74 16.67 -13.76 13.70
CA GLU A 74 17.97 -14.39 13.88
C GLU A 74 17.80 -15.90 13.74
N ALA A 75 18.58 -16.52 12.85
CA ALA A 75 18.66 -17.96 12.82
C ALA A 75 19.35 -18.40 14.12
N THR A 76 18.63 -19.10 14.99
CA THR A 76 19.23 -19.80 16.12
C THR A 76 20.26 -20.77 15.53
N ARG A 77 21.55 -20.42 15.60
CA ARG A 77 22.63 -21.31 15.19
C ARG A 77 22.63 -22.49 16.18
N PRO A 78 22.48 -23.75 15.74
CA PRO A 78 22.68 -24.88 16.63
C PRO A 78 24.14 -24.88 17.11
N ALA A 79 24.31 -25.13 18.41
CA ALA A 79 25.59 -25.20 19.10
C ALA A 79 26.42 -26.42 18.66
#